data_AF-A0A9D9BVP5-F1
#
_entry.id   AF-A0A9D9BVP5-F1
#
_cell.length_a   1.000
_cell.length_b   1.000
_cell.length_c   1.000
_cell.angle_alpha   90.00
_cell.angle_beta   90.00
_cell.angle_gamma   90.00
#
_symmetry.space_group_name_H-M   'P 1'
#
loop_
_entity.id
_entity.type
_entity.pdbx_description
1 polymer ?
#
loop_
_entity_poly.entity_id
_entity_poly.type
_entity_poly.pdbx_seq_one_letter_code
_entity_poly.pdbx_strand_id
1 'polypeptide(L)'
;MLKFIIGILFFIVYLLKPSTGLAFDTSDPSVSLLQNRISNNFSRKYCTAIQNGFSKDEAMKSAIVKTENIISFSYNPQKKWIEKSDLANQISLEVVNDCGRSIGLIGKDGVDYFKSYFLEIYEKTTPDKNFSR
;
A
#
# COMPACT_ATOMS: atom_id res chain seq x y z
N MET A 1 21.73 -7.88 -44.06
CA MET A 1 22.23 -6.63 -43.44
C MET A 1 21.09 -5.75 -42.91
N LEU A 2 20.19 -5.23 -43.75
CA LEU A 2 19.13 -4.28 -43.32
C LEU A 2 18.22 -4.79 -42.18
N LYS A 3 17.78 -6.05 -42.23
CA LYS A 3 16.95 -6.66 -41.17
C LYS A 3 17.66 -6.73 -39.81
N PHE A 4 18.98 -6.87 -39.82
CA PHE A 4 19.80 -6.92 -38.61
C PHE A 4 19.96 -5.53 -37.99
N ILE A 5 20.15 -4.51 -38.84
CA ILE A 5 20.21 -3.10 -38.41
C ILE A 5 18.88 -2.66 -37.81
N ILE A 6 17.75 -3.03 -38.42
CA ILE A 6 16.40 -2.74 -37.90
C ILE A 6 16.20 -3.40 -36.52
N GLY A 7 16.64 -4.65 -36.34
CA GLY A 7 16.56 -5.35 -35.06
C GLY A 7 17.36 -4.67 -33.95
N ILE A 8 18.59 -4.22 -34.26
CA ILE A 8 19.43 -3.46 -33.32
C ILE A 8 18.76 -2.13 -32.93
N LEU A 9 18.12 -1.45 -33.90
CA LEU A 9 17.46 -0.17 -33.66
C LEU A 9 16.27 -0.30 -32.70
N PHE A 10 15.46 -1.35 -32.84
CA PHE A 10 14.39 -1.64 -31.87
C PHE A 10 14.91 -1.99 -30.47
N PHE A 11 16.03 -2.71 -30.38
CA PHE A 11 16.64 -3.06 -29.09
C PHE A 11 17.19 -1.82 -28.35
N ILE A 12 17.80 -0.89 -29.07
CA ILE A 12 18.28 0.39 -28.51
C ILE A 12 17.09 1.23 -28.01
N VAL A 13 16.01 1.32 -28.77
CA VAL A 13 14.79 2.05 -28.33
C VAL A 13 14.16 1.42 -27.08
N TYR A 14 14.24 0.10 -26.93
CA TYR A 14 13.77 -0.59 -25.73
C TYR A 14 14.62 -0.26 -24.50
N LEU A 15 15.95 -0.23 -24.65
CA LEU A 15 16.88 0.12 -23.55
C LEU A 15 16.80 1.61 -23.14
N LEU A 16 16.42 2.49 -24.07
CA LEU A 16 16.26 3.92 -23.81
C LEU A 16 14.98 4.28 -23.06
N LYS A 17 14.07 3.32 -22.83
CA LYS A 17 12.93 3.54 -21.93
C LYS A 17 13.41 3.29 -20.49
N PRO A 18 13.60 4.35 -19.67
CA PRO A 18 13.97 4.15 -18.28
C PRO A 18 12.87 3.33 -17.61
N SER A 19 13.25 2.23 -16.97
CA SER A 19 12.38 1.59 -16.01
C SER A 19 12.15 2.59 -14.88
N THR A 20 10.93 3.10 -14.76
CA THR A 20 10.52 3.88 -13.60
C THR A 20 10.51 2.95 -12.39
N GLY A 21 11.67 2.83 -11.73
CA GLY A 21 11.76 2.23 -10.42
C GLY A 21 11.18 3.21 -9.42
N LEU A 22 10.10 2.83 -8.74
CA LEU A 22 9.67 3.52 -7.53
C LEU A 22 10.73 3.24 -6.46
N ALA A 23 11.69 4.16 -6.32
CA ALA A 23 12.53 4.18 -5.14
C ALA A 23 11.67 4.68 -3.98
N PHE A 24 11.38 3.83 -3.00
CA PHE A 24 10.96 4.32 -1.70
C PHE A 24 12.15 5.09 -1.11
N ASP A 25 11.93 6.35 -0.76
CA ASP A 25 12.91 7.15 -0.03
C ASP A 25 13.41 6.32 1.16
N THR A 26 14.74 6.30 1.35
CA THR A 26 15.41 5.38 2.26
C THR A 26 15.00 5.64 3.71
N SER A 27 13.88 5.08 4.12
CA SER A 27 13.49 4.92 5.51
C SER A 27 14.43 3.90 6.14
N ASP A 28 14.87 4.15 7.37
CA ASP A 28 15.60 3.20 8.21
C ASP A 28 15.05 1.76 8.00
N PRO A 29 15.90 0.72 7.79
CA PRO A 29 15.44 -0.64 7.53
C PRO A 29 14.42 -1.16 8.56
N SER A 30 14.50 -0.69 9.81
CA SER A 30 13.52 -1.00 10.86
C SER A 30 12.14 -0.39 10.60
N VAL A 31 12.10 0.81 10.01
CA VAL A 31 10.88 1.51 9.60
C VAL A 31 10.19 0.76 8.46
N SER A 32 10.95 0.36 7.43
CA SER A 32 10.42 -0.43 6.31
C SER A 32 9.89 -1.78 6.78
N LEU A 33 10.60 -2.49 7.66
CA LEU A 33 10.13 -3.74 8.27
C LEU A 33 8.83 -3.55 9.06
N LEU A 34 8.70 -2.44 9.79
CA LEU A 34 7.50 -2.12 10.55
C LEU A 34 6.32 -1.81 9.62
N GLN A 35 6.52 -0.97 8.59
CA GLN A 35 5.47 -0.68 7.60
C GLN A 35 5.02 -1.95 6.88
N ASN A 36 5.97 -2.83 6.51
CA ASN A 36 5.67 -4.11 5.89
C ASN A 36 4.86 -5.03 6.80
N ARG A 37 5.19 -5.08 8.09
CA ARG A 37 4.43 -5.87 9.07
C ARG A 37 3.00 -5.33 9.24
N ILE A 38 2.84 -4.02 9.32
CA ILE A 38 1.52 -3.38 9.47
C ILE A 38 0.67 -3.63 8.23
N SER A 39 1.21 -3.37 7.04
CA SER A 39 0.52 -3.54 5.77
C SER A 39 0.09 -4.99 5.51
N ASN A 40 0.99 -5.96 5.74
CA ASN A 40 0.65 -7.39 5.64
C ASN A 40 -0.46 -7.81 6.61
N ASN A 41 -0.39 -7.34 7.87
CA ASN A 41 -1.40 -7.68 8.86
C ASN A 41 -2.77 -7.08 8.48
N PHE A 42 -2.77 -5.81 8.08
CA PHE A 42 -3.95 -5.12 7.60
C PHE A 42 -4.56 -5.85 6.40
N SER A 43 -3.75 -6.10 5.36
CA SER A 43 -4.18 -6.75 4.12
C SER A 43 -4.84 -8.10 4.41
N ARG A 44 -4.19 -8.94 5.22
CA ARG A 44 -4.76 -10.22 5.61
C ARG A 44 -6.11 -10.08 6.31
N LYS A 45 -6.25 -9.14 7.26
CA LYS A 45 -7.52 -8.94 7.97
C LYS A 45 -8.62 -8.43 7.04
N TYR A 46 -8.31 -7.45 6.20
CA TYR A 46 -9.23 -6.89 5.22
C TYR A 46 -9.68 -7.95 4.21
N CYS A 47 -8.72 -8.61 3.55
CA CYS A 47 -9.00 -9.61 2.52
C CYS A 47 -9.75 -10.83 3.07
N THR A 48 -9.42 -11.30 4.28
CA THR A 48 -10.21 -12.35 4.93
C THR A 48 -11.65 -11.90 5.22
N ALA A 49 -11.87 -10.66 5.66
CA ALA A 49 -13.22 -10.15 5.87
C ALA A 49 -14.01 -10.08 4.55
N ILE A 50 -13.40 -9.59 3.47
CA ILE A 50 -14.00 -9.60 2.13
C ILE A 50 -14.36 -11.03 1.70
N GLN A 51 -13.45 -12.00 1.86
CA GLN A 51 -13.69 -13.41 1.53
C GLN A 51 -14.85 -14.01 2.34
N ASN A 52 -15.04 -13.56 3.58
CA ASN A 52 -16.15 -13.96 4.44
C ASN A 52 -17.47 -13.23 4.14
N GLY A 53 -17.52 -12.41 3.08
CA GLY A 53 -18.75 -11.75 2.62
C GLY A 53 -19.05 -10.41 3.28
N PHE A 54 -18.11 -9.84 4.05
CA PHE A 54 -18.26 -8.49 4.60
C PHE A 54 -18.22 -7.45 3.47
N SER A 55 -18.98 -6.36 3.63
CA SER A 55 -18.87 -5.22 2.73
C SER A 55 -17.49 -4.54 2.82
N LYS A 56 -17.15 -3.72 1.82
CA LYS A 56 -15.88 -2.96 1.80
C LYS A 56 -15.73 -2.10 3.06
N ASP A 57 -16.80 -1.42 3.48
CA ASP A 57 -16.81 -0.57 4.67
C ASP A 57 -16.60 -1.36 5.96
N GLU A 58 -17.28 -2.50 6.12
CA GLU A 58 -17.16 -3.34 7.32
C GLU A 58 -15.78 -4.00 7.40
N ALA A 59 -15.28 -4.51 6.27
CA ALA A 59 -13.94 -5.07 6.17
C ALA A 59 -12.88 -4.02 6.49
N MET A 60 -13.03 -2.80 5.95
CA MET A 60 -12.14 -1.67 6.20
C MET A 60 -12.11 -1.30 7.68
N LYS A 61 -13.28 -1.03 8.28
CA LYS A 61 -13.39 -0.68 9.71
C LYS A 61 -12.85 -1.80 10.61
N SER A 62 -13.19 -3.05 10.32
CA SER A 62 -12.69 -4.18 11.10
C SER A 62 -11.18 -4.33 10.99
N ALA A 63 -10.59 -4.15 9.81
CA ALA A 63 -9.15 -4.23 9.61
C ALA A 63 -8.45 -3.07 10.32
N ILE A 64 -8.97 -1.84 10.19
CA ILE A 64 -8.48 -0.66 10.91
C ILE A 64 -8.47 -0.95 12.40
N VAL A 65 -9.60 -1.30 13.03
CA VAL A 65 -9.66 -1.52 14.49
C VAL A 65 -8.73 -2.64 14.96
N LYS A 66 -8.65 -3.76 14.22
CA LYS A 66 -7.79 -4.90 14.59
C LYS A 66 -6.31 -4.59 14.43
N THR A 67 -5.95 -3.81 13.41
CA THR A 67 -4.57 -3.37 13.16
C THR A 67 -4.26 -2.07 13.89
N GLU A 68 -5.26 -1.37 14.42
CA GLU A 68 -5.10 -0.09 15.13
C GLU A 68 -4.23 -0.32 16.35
N ASN A 69 -4.40 -1.41 17.11
CA ASN A 69 -3.48 -1.71 18.22
C ASN A 69 -2.01 -1.76 17.76
N ILE A 70 -1.73 -2.21 16.53
CA ILE A 70 -0.39 -2.23 15.92
C ILE A 70 0.02 -0.83 15.45
N ILE A 71 -0.92 -0.05 14.91
CA ILE A 71 -0.73 1.33 14.43
C ILE A 71 -0.64 2.34 15.60
N SER A 72 -1.27 2.06 16.73
CA SER A 72 -1.48 2.95 17.89
C SER A 72 -0.49 2.72 19.03
N PHE A 73 0.53 1.88 18.87
CA PHE A 73 1.70 1.89 19.77
C PHE A 73 2.46 3.21 19.64
N SER A 74 1.92 4.29 20.22
CA SER A 74 2.38 5.68 20.18
C SER A 74 3.70 5.94 20.93
N TYR A 75 4.52 4.91 21.12
CA TYR A 75 5.77 4.98 21.91
C TYR A 75 6.97 4.33 21.22
N ASN A 76 6.84 3.83 19.99
CA ASN A 76 8.01 3.35 19.25
C ASN A 76 8.71 4.55 18.56
N PRO A 77 9.95 4.92 18.93
CA PRO A 77 10.67 6.03 18.29
C PRO A 77 10.88 5.83 16.77
N GLN A 78 10.83 4.59 16.28
CA GLN A 78 10.87 4.27 14.85
C GLN A 78 9.62 4.75 14.10
N LYS A 79 8.46 4.87 14.77
CA LYS A 79 7.23 5.34 14.13
C LYS A 79 7.24 6.83 13.78
N LYS A 80 8.08 7.64 14.43
CA LYS A 80 8.18 9.08 14.12
C LYS A 80 8.53 9.33 12.64
N TRP A 81 9.15 8.34 12.00
CA TRP A 81 9.62 8.40 10.62
C TRP A 81 8.67 7.71 9.62
N ILE A 82 7.51 7.19 10.06
CA ILE A 82 6.51 6.61 9.16
C ILE A 82 5.51 7.69 8.76
N GLU A 83 5.59 8.16 7.52
CA GLU A 83 4.57 9.04 6.99
C GLU A 83 3.24 8.29 6.77
N LYS A 84 2.13 8.95 7.12
CA LYS A 84 0.77 8.40 6.94
C LYS A 84 0.51 8.00 5.48
N SER A 85 0.98 8.83 4.55
CA SER A 85 0.82 8.60 3.10
C SER A 85 1.57 7.35 2.64
N ASP A 86 2.79 7.12 3.14
CA ASP A 86 3.62 5.98 2.75
C ASP A 86 3.07 4.67 3.28
N LEU A 87 2.64 4.66 4.55
CA LEU A 87 1.98 3.49 5.12
C LEU A 87 0.68 3.17 4.38
N ALA A 88 -0.13 4.18 4.06
CA ALA A 88 -1.35 3.99 3.29
C ALA A 88 -1.05 3.47 1.87
N ASN A 89 0.03 3.95 1.23
CA ASN A 89 0.46 3.44 -0.07
C ASN A 89 0.86 1.96 0.01
N GLN A 90 1.65 1.58 1.02
CA GLN A 90 2.07 0.19 1.19
C GLN A 90 0.90 -0.73 1.53
N ILE A 91 -0.01 -0.32 2.42
CA ILE A 91 -1.27 -1.04 2.68
C ILE A 91 -2.05 -1.26 1.38
N SER A 92 -2.16 -0.23 0.55
CA SER A 92 -2.93 -0.29 -0.70
C SER A 92 -2.31 -1.24 -1.71
N LEU A 93 -0.99 -1.24 -1.84
CA LEU A 93 -0.26 -2.20 -2.66
C LEU A 93 -0.52 -3.63 -2.20
N GLU A 94 -0.37 -3.92 -0.90
CA GLU A 94 -0.61 -5.26 -0.36
C GLU A 94 -2.05 -5.73 -0.59
N VAL A 95 -3.05 -4.89 -0.31
CA VAL A 95 -4.46 -5.25 -0.50
C VAL A 95 -4.79 -5.52 -1.96
N VAL A 96 -4.31 -4.66 -2.87
CA VAL A 96 -4.58 -4.81 -4.30
C VAL A 96 -3.93 -6.08 -4.84
N ASN A 97 -2.73 -6.41 -4.36
CA ASN A 97 -2.02 -7.64 -4.71
C ASN A 97 -2.69 -8.89 -4.13
N ASP A 98 -3.13 -8.86 -2.87
CA ASP A 98 -3.69 -10.02 -2.18
C ASP A 98 -5.12 -10.35 -2.64
N CYS A 99 -6.01 -9.36 -2.66
CA CYS A 99 -7.42 -9.58 -3.00
C CYS A 99 -8.04 -8.52 -3.93
N GLY A 100 -7.27 -7.55 -4.44
CA GLY A 100 -7.81 -6.47 -5.27
C GLY A 100 -8.66 -6.94 -6.44
N ARG A 101 -8.22 -7.99 -7.14
CA ARG A 101 -8.93 -8.56 -8.30
C ARG A 101 -10.37 -8.99 -7.96
N SER A 102 -10.63 -9.55 -6.78
CA SER A 102 -11.98 -10.01 -6.41
C SER A 102 -12.94 -8.85 -6.09
N ILE A 103 -12.40 -7.67 -5.82
CA ILE A 103 -13.16 -6.45 -5.47
C ILE A 103 -13.08 -5.35 -6.53
N GLY A 104 -12.56 -5.68 -7.72
CA GLY A 104 -12.48 -4.78 -8.87
C GLY A 104 -11.35 -3.74 -8.79
N LEU A 105 -10.34 -3.96 -7.96
CA LEU A 105 -9.16 -3.08 -7.84
C LEU A 105 -7.99 -3.70 -8.60
N ILE A 106 -7.48 -2.99 -9.61
CA ILE A 106 -6.44 -3.51 -10.50
C ILE A 106 -5.41 -2.41 -10.76
N GLY A 107 -4.13 -2.79 -10.67
CA GLY A 107 -3.02 -1.92 -11.03
C GLY A 107 -2.99 -0.62 -10.23
N LYS A 108 -2.39 0.42 -10.83
CA LYS A 108 -2.17 1.70 -10.17
C LYS A 108 -3.48 2.38 -9.76
N ASP A 109 -4.49 2.38 -10.62
CA ASP A 109 -5.78 3.03 -10.33
C ASP A 109 -6.47 2.37 -9.12
N GLY A 110 -6.37 1.05 -9.01
CA GLY A 110 -6.87 0.31 -7.84
C GLY A 110 -6.13 0.68 -6.55
N VAL A 111 -4.81 0.86 -6.62
CA VAL A 111 -3.97 1.29 -5.49
C VAL A 111 -4.32 2.71 -5.05
N ASP A 112 -4.42 3.65 -6.00
CA ASP A 112 -4.72 5.05 -5.71
C ASP A 112 -6.15 5.23 -5.16
N TYR A 113 -7.12 4.48 -5.69
CA TYR A 113 -8.48 4.40 -5.14
C TYR A 113 -8.47 3.88 -3.70
N PHE A 114 -7.83 2.72 -3.47
CA PHE A 114 -7.83 2.10 -2.15
C PHE A 114 -7.13 2.99 -1.11
N LYS A 115 -6.04 3.64 -1.49
CA LYS A 115 -5.30 4.57 -0.64
C LYS A 115 -6.20 5.71 -0.16
N SER A 116 -6.91 6.34 -1.09
CA SER A 116 -7.81 7.46 -0.78
C SER A 116 -8.94 7.02 0.14
N TYR A 117 -9.57 5.89 -0.19
CA TYR A 117 -10.66 5.31 0.60
C TYR A 117 -10.22 4.87 2.01
N PHE A 118 -9.05 4.24 2.14
CA PHE A 118 -8.46 3.88 3.43
C PHE A 118 -8.25 5.13 4.30
N LEU A 119 -7.65 6.20 3.75
CA LEU A 119 -7.37 7.43 4.49
C LEU A 119 -8.66 8.09 5.01
N GLU A 120 -9.70 8.11 4.17
CA GLU A 120 -11.02 8.65 4.54
C GLU A 120 -11.66 7.86 5.69
N ILE A 121 -11.72 6.53 5.59
CA ILE A 121 -12.35 5.69 6.62
C ILE A 121 -11.50 5.68 7.90
N TYR A 122 -10.18 5.70 7.77
CA TYR A 122 -9.27 5.79 8.90
C TYR A 122 -9.53 7.04 9.73
N GLU A 123 -9.58 8.22 9.10
CA GLU A 123 -9.88 9.49 9.78
C GLU A 123 -11.23 9.48 10.50
N LYS A 124 -12.26 8.89 9.88
CA LYS A 124 -13.59 8.74 10.50
C LYS A 124 -13.60 7.75 11.67
N THR A 125 -12.75 6.72 11.63
CA THR A 125 -12.73 5.64 12.63
C THR A 125 -11.82 5.97 13.82
N THR A 126 -10.84 6.86 13.65
CA THR A 126 -9.88 7.25 14.69
C THR A 126 -9.82 8.77 14.92
N PRO A 127 -10.92 9.46 15.28
CA PRO A 127 -10.99 10.92 15.35
C PRO A 127 -10.19 11.54 16.51
N ASP A 128 -10.03 10.85 17.64
CA ASP A 128 -9.41 11.41 18.86
C ASP A 128 -7.88 11.26 18.92
N LYS A 129 -7.26 10.72 17.87
CA LYS A 129 -5.81 10.51 17.81
C LYS A 129 -5.24 11.33 16.66
N ASN A 130 -5.27 12.65 16.82
CA ASN A 130 -4.34 13.51 16.10
C ASN A 130 -2.94 13.00 16.41
N PHE A 131 -2.31 12.34 15.45
CA PHE A 131 -0.91 11.95 15.55
C PHE A 131 -0.13 13.23 15.85
N SER A 132 0.42 13.32 17.06
CA SER A 132 1.32 14.40 17.43
C SER A 132 2.38 14.52 16.34
N ARG A 133 2.40 15.70 15.74
CA ARG A 133 3.25 16.11 14.62
C ARG A 133 4.73 15.77 14.82
#